data_AF-A0A061PHW6-F1
#
_entry.id   AF-A0A061PHW6-F1
#
_cell.length_a   1.000
_cell.length_b   1.000
_cell.length_c   1.000
_cell.angle_alpha   90.00
_cell.angle_beta   90.00
_cell.angle_gamma   90.00
#
_symmetry.space_group_name_H-M   'P 1'
#
loop_
_entity.id
_entity.type
_entity.pdbx_description
1 polymer ?
#
loop_
_entity_poly.entity_id
_entity_poly.type
_entity_poly.pdbx_seq_one_letter_code
_entity_poly.pdbx_strand_id
1 'polypeptide(L)' 'MTSPKILLVEDDNAIRTMLHKVLQKEGFQDVDGAATQKQALTFATRIPMISSFLT' A
#
# COMPACT_ATOMS: atom_id res chain seq x y z
N MET A 1 18.43 -8.00 0.00
CA MET A 1 17.68 -6.73 -0.12
C MET A 1 16.27 -6.99 0.36
N THR A 2 15.73 -6.18 1.28
CA THR A 2 14.34 -6.30 1.74
C THR A 2 13.42 -5.78 0.65
N SER A 3 12.44 -6.58 0.23
CA SER A 3 11.40 -6.12 -0.69
C SER A 3 10.65 -4.94 -0.06
N PRO A 4 10.36 -3.85 -0.79
CA PRO A 4 9.56 -2.78 -0.24
C PRO A 4 8.13 -3.26 0.01
N LYS A 5 7.56 -2.80 1.12
CA LYS A 5 6.14 -2.99 1.45
C LYS A 5 5.33 -1.83 0.87
N ILE A 6 4.28 -2.15 0.12
CA ILE A 6 3.44 -1.18 -0.61
C ILE A 6 2.02 -1.20 -0.03
N LEU A 7 1.43 -0.03 0.16
CA LEU A 7 0.01 0.14 0.46
C LEU A 7 -0.69 0.76 -0.76
N LEU A 8 -1.53 -0.01 -1.44
CA LEU A 8 -2.34 0.41 -2.58
C LEU A 8 -3.72 0.87 -2.09
N VAL A 9 -4.01 2.17 -2.21
CA VAL A 9 -5.30 2.76 -1.85
C VAL A 9 -6.04 3.14 -3.12
N GLU A 10 -7.15 2.46 -3.36
CA GLU A 10 -7.97 2.61 -4.56
C GLU A 10 -9.37 2.09 -4.22
N ASP A 11 -10.43 2.86 -4.44
CA ASP A 11 -11.79 2.49 -4.05
C ASP A 11 -12.45 1.55 -5.08
N ASP A 12 -12.16 1.72 -6.37
CA ASP A 12 -12.68 0.85 -7.41
C ASP A 12 -12.01 -0.55 -7.40
N ASN A 13 -12.84 -1.60 -7.39
CA ASN A 13 -12.34 -2.97 -7.30
C ASN A 13 -11.56 -3.42 -8.55
N ALA A 14 -12.05 -3.04 -9.74
CA ALA A 14 -11.45 -3.46 -11.00
C ALA A 14 -10.07 -2.79 -11.19
N ILE A 15 -9.98 -1.49 -10.90
CA ILE A 15 -8.72 -0.73 -10.96
C ILE A 15 -7.73 -1.27 -9.92
N ARG A 16 -8.15 -1.46 -8.66
CA ARG A 16 -7.29 -2.00 -7.60
C ARG A 16 -6.73 -3.38 -7.97
N THR A 17 -7.57 -4.24 -8.54
CA THR A 17 -7.16 -5.57 -9.00
C THR A 17 -6.16 -5.51 -10.16
N MET A 18 -6.38 -4.61 -11.12
CA MET A 18 -5.44 -4.37 -12.22
C MET A 18 -4.09 -3.89 -11.69
N LEU A 19 -4.07 -2.87 -10.83
CA LEU A 19 -2.85 -2.30 -10.27
C LEU A 19 -2.07 -3.33 -9.44
N HIS A 20 -2.76 -4.17 -8.67
CA HIS A 20 -2.11 -5.26 -7.92
C HIS A 20 -1.38 -6.23 -8.86
N LYS A 21 -2.00 -6.62 -9.99
CA LYS A 21 -1.37 -7.48 -11.00
C LYS A 21 -0.16 -6.82 -11.66
N VAL A 22 -0.22 -5.51 -11.92
CA VAL A 22 0.92 -4.75 -12.47
C VAL A 22 2.08 -4.76 -11.48
N LEU A 23 1.83 -4.41 -10.22
CA LEU A 23 2.87 -4.39 -9.18
C LEU A 23 3.54 -5.77 -9.00
N GLN A 24 2.76 -6.84 -9.03
CA GLN A 24 3.30 -8.21 -8.97
C GLN A 24 4.18 -8.54 -10.18
N LYS A 25 3.82 -8.11 -11.39
CA LYS A 25 4.63 -8.28 -12.61
C LYS A 25 5.95 -7.52 -12.53
N GLU A 26 5.96 -6.35 -11.89
CA GLU A 26 7.17 -5.55 -11.63
C GLU A 26 8.03 -6.11 -10.47
N GLY A 27 7.63 -7.24 -9.89
CA GLY A 27 8.41 -7.92 -8.84
C GLY A 27 8.08 -7.49 -7.42
N PHE A 28 7.08 -6.62 -7.20
CA PHE A 28 6.63 -6.27 -5.86
C PHE A 28 5.71 -7.36 -5.28
N GLN A 29 6.15 -7.98 -4.18
CA GLN A 29 5.46 -9.13 -3.59
C GLN A 29 4.68 -8.80 -2.30
N ASP A 30 4.99 -7.68 -1.63
CA ASP A 30 4.38 -7.27 -0.36
C ASP A 30 3.49 -6.04 -0.59
N VAL A 31 2.26 -6.28 -1.03
CA VAL A 31 1.28 -5.23 -1.39
C VAL A 31 -0.02 -5.43 -0.58
N ASP A 32 -0.34 -4.49 0.30
CA ASP A 32 -1.62 -4.42 1.00
C ASP A 32 -2.60 -3.54 0.21
N GLY A 33 -3.85 -3.99 0.03
CA GLY A 33 -4.89 -3.23 -0.68
C GLY A 33 -5.94 -2.64 0.25
N ALA A 34 -6.26 -1.36 0.10
CA ALA A 34 -7.30 -0.66 0.85
C ALA A 34 -8.34 -0.05 -0.09
N ALA A 35 -9.63 -0.33 0.17
CA ALA A 35 -10.75 0.23 -0.60
C ALA A 35 -11.27 1.57 -0.03
N THR A 36 -10.80 1.98 1.15
CA THR A 36 -11.29 3.18 1.84
C THR A 36 -10.17 3.85 2.61
N GLN A 37 -10.32 5.15 2.93
CA GLN A 37 -9.36 5.88 3.75
C GLN A 37 -9.23 5.27 5.15
N LYS A 38 -10.33 4.76 5.73
CA LYS A 38 -10.32 4.11 7.04
C LYS A 38 -9.46 2.84 7.04
N GLN A 39 -9.58 2.00 6.01
CA GLN A 39 -8.73 0.81 5.84
C GLN A 39 -7.27 1.22 5.64
N ALA A 40 -7.02 2.19 4.76
CA ALA A 40 -5.67 2.69 4.49
C ALA A 40 -4.99 3.21 5.77
N LEU A 41 -5.69 4.02 6.57
CA LEU A 41 -5.18 4.52 7.83
C LEU A 41 -4.89 3.38 8.83
N THR A 42 -5.76 2.36 8.89
CA THR A 42 -5.54 1.18 9.74
C THR A 42 -4.29 0.39 9.34
N PHE A 43 -3.96 0.36 8.05
CA PHE A 43 -2.71 -0.25 7.58
C PHE A 43 -1.51 0.66 7.83
N ALA A 44 -1.63 1.96 7.60
CA ALA A 44 -0.56 2.93 7.77
C ALA A 44 -0.10 3.07 9.24
N THR A 45 -1.01 2.93 10.20
CA THR A 45 -0.65 2.98 11.65
C THR A 45 0.18 1.78 12.10
N ARG A 46 0.29 0.72 11.29
CA ARG A 46 1.18 -0.42 11.52
C ARG A 46 2.58 -0.21 10.97
N ILE A 47 2.79 0.86 10.19
CA ILE A 47 4.11 1.28 9.73
C ILE A 47 4.66 2.21 10.82
N PRO A 48 5.79 1.89 11.48
CA PRO A 48 6.39 2.79 12.45
C PRO A 48 6.68 4.12 11.75
N MET A 49 6.00 5.18 12.19
CA MET A 49 6.12 6.51 11.62
C MET A 49 7.57 6.98 11.84
N ILE A 50 8.34 7.14 10.76
CA ILE A 50 9.63 7.82 10.84
C ILE A 50 9.29 9.29 11.07
N SER A 51 9.24 9.69 12.34
CA SER A 51 9.04 11.07 12.76
C SER A 51 10.22 11.92 12.30
N SER A 52 10.19 12.44 11.07
CA SER A 52 11.22 13.35 10.57
C SER A 52 10.67 14.31 9.51
N PHE A 53 9.52 14.94 9.73
CA PHE A 53 9.13 16.13 8.94
C PHE A 53 8.20 17.06 9.72
N LEU A 54 8.57 17.40 10.96
CA LEU A 54 8.06 18.58 11.66
C LEU A 54 9.19 19.18 12.50
N THR A 55 10.11 19.89 11.83
CA THR A 55 10.93 20.95 12.42
C THR A 55 10.78 22.18 11.55
#